data_AF-A0A947JQS7-F1
#
_entry.id   AF-A0A947JQS7-F1
#
_cell.length_a   1.000
_cell.length_b   1.000
_cell.length_c   1.000
_cell.angle_alpha   90.00
_cell.angle_beta   90.00
_cell.angle_gamma   90.00
#
_symmetry.space_group_name_H-M   'P 1'
#
loop_
_entity.id
_entity.type
_entity.pdbx_description
1 polymer ?
#
loop_
_entity_poly.entity_id
_entity_poly.type
_entity_poly.pdbx_seq_one_letter_code
_entity_poly.pdbx_strand_id
1 'polypeptide(L)'
;MKKQILHPQKIRWCHAGFSTCIIRANGDVISCYQMPPVGNVRKKRFVEIWRSKEMNEARKRIRKGCRGCFCKLHNRAEHNI
;
A
#
# COMPACT_ATOMS: atom_id res chain seq x y z
N MET A 1 22.05 -20.37 -26.64
CA MET A 1 20.74 -19.85 -26.20
C MET A 1 20.65 -19.94 -24.68
N LYS A 2 20.65 -18.82 -23.96
CA LYS A 2 20.52 -18.81 -22.49
C LYS A 2 19.05 -19.05 -22.13
N LYS A 3 18.72 -20.23 -21.60
CA LYS A 3 17.39 -20.48 -21.03
C LYS A 3 17.24 -19.61 -19.79
N GLN A 4 16.46 -18.55 -19.90
CA GLN A 4 16.10 -17.72 -18.76
C GLN A 4 15.17 -18.55 -17.86
N ILE A 5 15.68 -18.95 -16.70
CA ILE A 5 14.90 -19.61 -15.65
C ILE A 5 13.88 -18.58 -15.15
N LEU A 6 12.63 -18.71 -15.61
CA LEU A 6 11.49 -17.95 -15.11
C LEU A 6 11.32 -18.30 -13.63
N HIS A 7 11.84 -17.46 -12.74
CA HIS A 7 11.56 -17.57 -11.32
C HIS A 7 10.06 -17.44 -11.09
N PRO A 8 9.47 -18.23 -10.18
CA PRO A 8 8.02 -18.27 -9.96
C PRO A 8 7.53 -16.84 -9.72
N GLN A 9 6.53 -16.46 -10.51
CA GLN A 9 5.91 -15.13 -10.60
C GLN A 9 5.80 -14.48 -9.21
N LYS A 10 6.79 -13.66 -8.83
CA LYS A 10 6.82 -12.98 -7.52
C LYS A 10 5.59 -12.11 -7.43
N ILE A 11 4.78 -12.37 -6.42
CA ILE A 11 3.56 -11.64 -6.04
C ILE A 11 3.68 -10.12 -6.33
N ARG A 12 3.10 -9.65 -7.46
CA ARG A 12 3.19 -8.24 -7.92
C ARG A 12 1.98 -7.43 -7.44
N TRP A 13 1.72 -7.39 -6.13
CA TRP A 13 0.75 -6.45 -5.55
C TRP A 13 1.34 -5.72 -4.34
N CYS A 14 0.98 -4.45 -4.20
CA CYS A 14 1.45 -3.61 -3.10
C CYS A 14 0.85 -4.06 -1.77
N HIS A 15 1.71 -4.32 -0.77
CA HIS A 15 1.32 -4.72 0.59
C HIS A 15 1.25 -3.55 1.58
N ALA A 16 1.28 -2.31 1.08
CA ALA A 16 1.14 -1.11 1.92
C ALA A 16 -0.25 -1.11 2.59
N GLY A 17 -0.29 -0.74 3.87
CA GLY A 17 -1.51 -0.88 4.68
C GLY A 17 -1.73 -2.28 5.24
N PHE A 18 -0.98 -3.31 4.83
CA PHE A 18 -0.99 -4.65 5.46
C PHE A 18 0.28 -4.92 6.26
N SER A 19 1.42 -4.76 5.61
CA SER A 19 2.75 -5.02 6.18
C SER A 19 3.41 -3.77 6.76
N THR A 20 3.02 -2.59 6.26
CA THR A 20 3.61 -1.31 6.64
C THR A 20 2.53 -0.30 7.00
N CYS A 21 2.82 0.52 7.99
CA CYS A 21 2.01 1.65 8.41
C CYS A 21 2.92 2.89 8.54
N ILE A 22 2.40 4.07 8.20
CA ILE A 22 3.08 5.34 8.47
C ILE A 22 2.23 6.12 9.47
N ILE A 23 2.85 6.56 10.56
CA ILE A 23 2.27 7.50 11.52
C ILE A 23 3.02 8.81 11.35
N ARG A 24 2.32 9.86 10.93
CA ARG A 24 2.92 11.20 10.77
C ARG A 24 3.16 11.84 12.13
N ALA A 25 4.03 12.86 12.19
CA ALA A 25 4.31 13.61 13.42
C ALA A 25 3.06 14.27 14.04
N ASN A 26 2.04 14.56 13.23
CA ASN A 26 0.74 15.05 13.69
C ASN A 26 -0.20 13.94 14.22
N GLY A 27 0.25 12.69 14.29
CA GLY A 27 -0.49 11.54 14.78
C GLY A 27 -1.36 10.85 13.72
N ASP A 28 -1.40 11.34 12.49
CA ASP A 28 -2.20 10.74 11.43
C ASP A 28 -1.65 9.37 11.01
N VAL A 29 -2.56 8.40 10.89
CA VAL A 29 -2.28 7.04 10.44
C VAL A 29 -2.64 6.92 8.96
N ILE A 30 -1.65 6.60 8.12
CA ILE A 30 -1.83 6.36 6.69
C ILE A 30 -1.29 4.98 6.30
N SER A 31 -1.90 4.37 5.28
CA SER A 31 -1.49 3.07 4.73
C SER A 31 -0.27 3.15 3.80
N CYS A 32 -0.08 4.29 3.14
CA CYS A 32 1.03 4.61 2.24
C CYS A 32 1.18 6.15 2.20
N TYR A 33 2.37 6.66 1.87
CA TYR A 33 2.64 8.11 1.83
C TYR A 33 1.68 8.88 0.90
N GLN A 34 1.27 8.27 -0.22
CA GLN A 34 0.35 8.86 -1.19
C GLN A 34 -1.14 8.76 -0.79
N MET A 35 -1.46 8.06 0.31
CA MET A 35 -2.84 7.82 0.73
C MET A 35 -3.29 8.84 1.78
N PRO A 36 -4.59 9.19 1.81
CA PRO A 36 -5.14 10.06 2.85
C PRO A 36 -5.09 9.38 4.24
N PRO A 37 -5.10 10.18 5.32
CA PRO A 37 -5.21 9.68 6.68
C PRO A 37 -6.52 8.92 6.89
N VAL A 38 -6.41 7.83 7.63
CA VAL A 38 -7.53 6.95 7.99
C VAL A 38 -7.98 7.19 9.43
N GLY A 39 -7.09 7.73 10.26
CA GLY A 39 -7.39 8.11 11.63
C GLY A 39 -6.19 8.82 12.26
N ASN A 40 -6.30 9.13 13.55
CA ASN A 40 -5.23 9.79 14.29
C ASN A 40 -5.05 9.14 15.67
N VAL A 41 -3.82 8.76 16.01
CA VAL A 41 -3.50 8.04 17.26
C VAL A 41 -3.72 8.88 18.52
N ARG A 42 -3.82 10.22 18.38
CA ARG A 42 -4.17 11.13 19.48
C ARG A 42 -5.66 11.12 19.80
N LYS A 43 -6.50 10.52 18.94
CA LYS A 43 -7.97 10.47 19.09
C LYS A 43 -8.50 9.06 19.32
N LYS A 44 -7.87 8.02 18.74
CA LYS A 44 -8.29 6.61 18.84
C LYS A 44 -7.05 5.71 18.98
N ARG A 45 -7.19 4.54 19.61
CA ARG A 45 -6.05 3.61 19.71
C ARG A 45 -5.67 3.14 18.31
N PHE A 46 -4.37 2.97 18.08
CA PHE A 46 -3.85 2.53 16.79
C PHE A 46 -4.56 1.27 16.26
N VAL A 47 -4.77 0.27 17.11
CA VAL A 47 -5.41 -1.00 16.72
C VAL A 47 -6.84 -0.82 16.22
N GLU A 48 -7.59 0.14 16.78
CA GLU A 48 -8.95 0.46 16.36
C GLU A 48 -8.94 1.09 14.96
N ILE A 49 -8.00 2.00 14.71
CA ILE A 49 -7.80 2.62 13.39
C ILE A 49 -7.33 1.56 12.37
N TRP A 50 -6.39 0.70 12.76
CA TRP A 50 -5.78 -0.27 11.86
C TRP A 50 -6.75 -1.38 11.43
N ARG A 51 -7.66 -1.78 12.32
CA ARG A 51 -8.72 -2.78 12.05
C ARG A 51 -10.03 -2.14 11.56
N SER A 52 -10.04 -0.83 11.33
CA SER A 52 -11.25 -0.11 10.93
C SER A 52 -11.68 -0.42 9.50
N LYS A 53 -12.95 -0.13 9.20
CA LYS A 53 -13.50 -0.24 7.84
C LYS A 53 -12.78 0.70 6.88
N GLU A 54 -12.44 1.90 7.33
CA GLU A 54 -11.73 2.91 6.55
C GLU A 54 -10.33 2.45 6.14
N MET A 55 -9.61 1.75 7.03
CA MET A 55 -8.30 1.17 6.67
C MET A 55 -8.45 0.02 5.68
N ASN A 56 -9.51 -0.79 5.81
CA ASN A 56 -9.85 -1.82 4.84
C ASN A 56 -10.17 -1.24 3.45
N GLU A 57 -10.87 -0.12 3.38
CA GLU A 57 -11.11 0.58 2.12
C GLU A 57 -9.82 1.18 1.54
N ALA A 58 -8.92 1.72 2.38
CA ALA A 58 -7.61 2.18 1.93
C ALA A 58 -6.77 1.04 1.32
N ARG A 59 -6.77 -0.15 1.95
CA ARG A 59 -6.12 -1.36 1.43
C ARG A 59 -6.71 -1.82 0.10
N LYS A 60 -8.04 -1.79 -0.04
CA LYS A 60 -8.72 -2.12 -1.31
C LYS A 60 -8.33 -1.16 -2.43
N ARG A 61 -8.22 0.14 -2.15
CA ARG A 61 -7.75 1.15 -3.12
C ARG A 61 -6.33 0.85 -3.59
N ILE A 62 -5.42 0.55 -2.66
CA ILE A 62 -4.03 0.16 -2.98
C ILE A 62 -4.02 -1.11 -3.86
N ARG A 63 -4.81 -2.12 -3.50
CA ARG A 63 -4.89 -3.38 -4.27
C ARG A 63 -5.43 -3.19 -5.70
N LYS A 64 -6.32 -2.21 -5.91
CA LYS A 64 -6.82 -1.84 -7.25
C LYS A 64 -5.76 -1.13 -8.10
N GLY A 65 -4.66 -0.70 -7.50
CA GLY A 65 -3.57 -0.01 -8.16
C GLY A 65 -3.59 1.49 -7.87
N CYS A 66 -2.40 2.07 -7.70
CA CYS A 66 -2.21 3.51 -7.50
C CYS A 66 -1.68 4.13 -8.80
N ARG A 67 -2.52 4.93 -9.48
CA ARG A 67 -2.10 5.71 -10.66
C ARG A 67 -1.02 6.72 -10.23
N GLY A 68 0.13 6.73 -10.91
CA GLY A 68 1.23 7.66 -10.61
C GLY A 68 2.09 7.28 -9.39
N CYS A 69 2.05 6.02 -8.94
CA CYS A 69 2.89 5.56 -7.85
C CYS A 69 4.33 5.32 -8.32
N PHE A 70 5.31 5.99 -7.70
CA PHE A 70 6.73 5.78 -7.97
C PHE A 70 7.26 4.45 -7.43
N CYS A 71 6.54 3.82 -6.51
CA CYS A 71 6.90 2.51 -6.00
C CYS A 71 6.72 1.49 -7.13
N LYS A 72 7.83 1.05 -7.74
CA LYS A 72 7.86 0.09 -8.86
C LYS A 72 7.30 -1.30 -8.52
N LEU A 73 6.69 -1.48 -7.34
CA LEU A 73 6.00 -2.70 -6.90
C LEU A 73 4.64 -2.91 -7.61
N HIS A 74 4.10 -1.90 -8.30
CA HIS A 74 2.91 -2.02 -9.16
C HIS A 74 3.20 -2.56 -10.57
N ASN A 75 4.33 -3.20 -10.79
CA ASN A 75 4.71 -3.64 -12.12
C ASN A 75 3.77 -4.80 -12.58
N ARG A 76 2.62 -4.48 -13.19
CA ARG A 76 1.81 -5.44 -13.96
C ARG A 76 1.92 -5.25 -15.45
N ALA A 77 2.37 -4.11 -15.91
CA ALA A 77 2.74 -3.89 -17.29
C ALA A 77 3.70 -2.71 -17.31
N GLU A 78 4.72 -2.84 -18.13
CA GLU A 78 5.39 -1.73 -18.76
C GLU A 78 4.30 -0.70 -19.16
N HIS A 79 4.29 0.43 -18.48
CA HIS A 79 3.61 1.59 -19.00
C HIS A 79 4.37 1.94 -20.27
N ASN A 80 3.75 1.69 -21.43
CA ASN A 80 4.19 2.16 -22.75
C ASN A 80 4.62 3.62 -22.67
N ILE A 81 5.93 3.84 -22.56
CA ILE A 81 6.62 5.06 -22.98
C ILE A 81 7.60 4.59 -24.05
#